data_AF-A0A967GU55-F1
#
_entry.id   AF-A0A967GU55-F1
#
_cell.length_a   1.000
_cell.length_b   1.000
_cell.length_c   1.000
_cell.angle_alpha   90.00
_cell.angle_beta   90.00
_cell.angle_gamma   90.00
#
_symmetry.space_group_name_H-M   'P 1'
#
loop_
_entity.id
_entity.type
_entity.pdbx_description
1 polymer ?
#
loop_
_entity_poly.entity_id
_entity_poly.type
_entity_poly.pdbx_seq_one_letter_code
_entity_poly.pdbx_strand_id
1 'polypeptide(L)'
;MIDYAGTIHRFEKVPVAEERAPPFPRRLSETGLFASVADHEPAPGVIPYTVNVERWSDGATSERLLGLPGDSQIGVASDANAPWALPAHSVIAKTLSLEMEEGKPESRRRIETQILHRHPEGWRAYTYQWNEEGSDAELVAKDGTRRVFTIRDPAAPGGQRSQRWEFLSRANCFSCHNGRGGTARALNAAQWNRTHRYPGDLADNQLGVLTRLGLVSAPLDPGIPPAIDPHDRTASLESRARTYLHYNCSFCHRPNGGGLVP
;
A
#
# COMPACT_ATOMS: atom_id res chain seq x y z
N MET A 1 32.92 -17.11 5.30
CA MET A 1 32.77 -16.71 3.88
C MET A 1 33.76 -15.60 3.61
N ILE A 2 34.45 -15.60 2.47
CA ILE A 2 35.34 -14.50 2.06
C ILE A 2 34.62 -13.74 0.94
N ASP A 3 34.52 -12.43 1.05
CA ASP A 3 33.99 -11.58 -0.02
C ASP A 3 35.11 -11.04 -0.93
N TYR A 4 34.71 -10.44 -2.05
CA TYR A 4 35.63 -9.86 -3.03
C TYR A 4 36.41 -8.63 -2.49
N ALA A 5 36.10 -8.16 -1.28
CA ALA A 5 36.84 -7.10 -0.60
C ALA A 5 37.89 -7.66 0.38
N GLY A 6 38.08 -8.99 0.45
CA GLY A 6 39.08 -9.62 1.30
C GLY A 6 38.65 -9.76 2.76
N THR A 7 37.38 -9.55 3.07
CA THR A 7 36.86 -9.64 4.44
C THR A 7 36.50 -11.09 4.78
N ILE A 8 36.97 -11.57 5.93
CA ILE A 8 36.68 -12.92 6.43
C ILE A 8 35.48 -12.85 7.37
N HIS A 9 34.36 -13.43 6.95
CA HIS A 9 33.13 -13.53 7.74
C HIS A 9 33.03 -14.90 8.41
N ARG A 10 32.73 -14.92 9.71
CA ARG A 10 32.38 -16.13 10.47
C ARG A 10 30.87 -16.18 10.65
N PHE A 11 30.26 -17.33 10.37
CA PHE A 11 28.87 -17.57 10.78
C PHE A 11 28.86 -17.80 12.28
N GLU A 12 28.21 -16.89 13.02
CA GLU A 12 27.87 -17.14 14.42
C GLU A 12 26.55 -17.87 14.49
N LYS A 13 26.50 -18.88 15.35
CA LYS A 13 25.28 -19.62 15.63
C LYS A 13 24.38 -18.68 16.42
N VAL A 14 23.32 -18.18 15.80
CA VAL A 14 22.29 -17.42 16.50
C VAL A 14 21.76 -18.33 17.62
N PRO A 15 21.78 -17.89 18.90
CA PRO A 15 21.13 -18.64 19.96
C PRO A 15 19.70 -18.94 19.53
N VAL A 16 19.23 -20.17 19.73
CA VAL A 16 17.82 -20.49 19.50
C VAL A 16 17.04 -19.58 20.43
N ALA A 17 16.35 -18.56 19.88
CA ALA A 17 15.46 -17.73 20.67
C ALA A 17 14.47 -18.67 21.37
N GLU A 18 14.42 -18.62 22.71
CA GLU A 18 13.57 -19.51 23.52
C GLU A 18 12.08 -19.30 23.19
N GLU A 19 11.71 -18.15 22.62
CA GLU A 19 10.44 -17.95 21.95
C GLU A 19 10.56 -18.27 20.46
N ARG A 20 9.94 -19.38 20.06
CA ARG A 20 9.60 -19.61 18.64
C ARG A 20 8.76 -18.41 18.19
N ALA A 21 9.31 -17.61 17.28
CA ALA A 21 8.51 -16.60 16.60
C ALA A 21 7.23 -17.28 16.07
N PRO A 22 6.05 -16.64 16.25
CA PRO A 22 4.81 -17.21 15.74
C PRO A 22 4.97 -17.53 14.25
N PRO A 23 4.31 -18.60 13.76
CA PRO A 23 4.39 -18.95 12.35
C PRO A 23 4.00 -17.75 11.50
N PHE A 24 4.69 -17.55 10.37
CA PHE A 24 4.38 -16.46 9.47
C PHE A 24 2.91 -16.54 9.03
N PRO A 25 2.14 -15.45 9.10
CA PRO A 25 0.71 -15.47 8.79
C PRO A 25 0.49 -15.93 7.35
N ARG A 26 -0.28 -17.01 7.17
CA ARG A 26 -0.71 -17.51 5.87
C ARG A 26 -2.11 -17.03 5.52
N ARG A 27 -2.86 -16.57 6.51
CA ARG A 27 -4.15 -15.88 6.33
C ARG A 27 -4.04 -14.42 6.72
N LEU A 28 -4.87 -13.58 6.12
CA LEU A 28 -4.90 -12.15 6.44
C LEU A 28 -5.38 -11.93 7.88
N SER A 29 -6.28 -12.77 8.37
CA SER A 29 -6.74 -12.80 9.77
C SER A 29 -5.63 -13.06 10.79
N GLU A 30 -4.52 -13.68 10.38
CA GLU A 30 -3.39 -13.98 11.26
C GLU A 30 -2.39 -12.81 11.34
N THR A 31 -2.56 -11.75 10.55
CA THR A 31 -1.59 -10.64 10.46
C THR A 31 -1.66 -9.66 11.63
N GLY A 32 -2.77 -9.65 12.38
CA GLY A 32 -3.04 -8.67 13.43
C GLY A 32 -3.41 -7.27 12.93
N LEU A 33 -3.57 -7.06 11.61
CA LEU A 33 -3.96 -5.76 11.04
C LEU A 33 -5.45 -5.45 11.18
N PHE A 34 -6.28 -6.45 11.46
CA PHE A 34 -7.74 -6.35 11.46
C PHE A 34 -8.32 -6.87 12.77
N ALA A 35 -9.29 -6.15 13.32
CA ALA A 35 -10.19 -6.67 14.35
C ALA A 35 -11.20 -7.65 13.73
N SER A 36 -11.69 -7.34 12.53
CA SER A 36 -12.52 -8.22 11.71
C SER A 36 -12.07 -8.14 10.24
N VAL A 37 -11.57 -9.24 9.68
CA VAL A 37 -11.21 -9.27 8.25
C VAL A 37 -12.45 -9.26 7.36
N ALA A 38 -13.53 -9.94 7.77
CA ALA A 38 -14.77 -10.02 7.01
C ALA A 38 -15.44 -8.64 6.84
N ASP A 39 -15.40 -7.82 7.89
CA ASP A 39 -15.95 -6.45 7.88
C ASP A 39 -14.92 -5.40 7.44
N HIS A 40 -13.67 -5.83 7.20
CA HIS A 40 -12.52 -4.97 6.92
C HIS A 40 -12.28 -3.92 8.02
N GLU A 41 -12.58 -4.29 9.26
CA GLU A 41 -12.38 -3.44 10.43
C GLU A 41 -10.92 -3.48 10.89
N PRO A 42 -10.18 -2.35 10.87
CA PRO A 42 -8.80 -2.31 11.32
C PRO A 42 -8.67 -2.66 12.79
N ALA A 43 -7.57 -3.32 13.18
CA ALA A 43 -7.28 -3.56 14.58
C ALA A 43 -7.02 -2.22 15.33
N PRO A 44 -7.24 -2.14 16.65
CA PRO A 44 -6.88 -0.96 17.43
C PRO A 44 -5.43 -0.53 17.19
N GLY A 45 -5.22 0.76 16.91
CA GLY A 45 -3.89 1.32 16.60
C GLY A 45 -3.47 1.20 15.13
N VAL A 46 -4.24 0.50 14.29
CA VAL A 46 -4.06 0.49 12.83
C VAL A 46 -4.80 1.68 12.23
N ILE A 47 -4.08 2.51 11.47
CA ILE A 47 -4.57 3.81 11.00
C ILE A 47 -5.08 3.67 9.57
N PRO A 48 -6.39 3.81 9.31
CA PRO A 48 -6.90 3.95 7.96
C PRO A 48 -6.49 5.31 7.37
N TYR A 49 -6.21 5.34 6.07
CA TYR A 49 -5.85 6.57 5.39
C TYR A 49 -6.28 6.58 3.92
N THR A 50 -6.40 7.78 3.36
CA THR A 50 -6.66 8.04 1.94
C THR A 50 -5.58 8.91 1.33
N VAL A 51 -5.43 8.83 0.01
CA VAL A 51 -4.44 9.62 -0.73
C VAL A 51 -5.12 10.52 -1.74
N ASN A 52 -4.53 11.66 -2.08
CA ASN A 52 -5.08 12.59 -3.07
C ASN A 52 -5.12 12.03 -4.49
N VAL A 53 -4.18 11.14 -4.85
CA VAL A 53 -4.06 10.63 -6.22
C VAL A 53 -3.97 9.11 -6.18
N GLU A 54 -5.03 8.45 -6.64
CA GLU A 54 -5.08 7.00 -6.70
C GLU A 54 -4.13 6.47 -7.78
N ARG A 55 -3.45 5.35 -7.47
CA ARG A 55 -2.72 4.60 -8.50
C ARG A 55 -3.73 3.83 -9.32
N TRP A 56 -3.69 4.01 -10.64
CA TRP A 56 -4.49 3.22 -11.57
C TRP A 56 -4.17 1.72 -11.42
N SER A 57 -5.23 0.93 -11.24
CA SER A 57 -5.18 -0.49 -10.90
C SER A 57 -6.29 -1.26 -11.63
N ASP A 58 -6.39 -1.09 -12.96
CA ASP A 58 -7.33 -1.81 -13.84
C ASP A 58 -8.80 -1.80 -13.37
N GLY A 59 -9.28 -0.62 -12.93
CA GLY A 59 -10.65 -0.44 -12.46
C GLY A 59 -10.88 -0.84 -11.00
N ALA A 60 -9.85 -1.30 -10.28
CA ALA A 60 -9.94 -1.54 -8.85
C ALA A 60 -9.92 -0.23 -8.05
N THR A 61 -10.70 -0.23 -6.97
CA THR A 61 -10.62 0.77 -5.89
C THR A 61 -9.69 0.27 -4.79
N SER A 62 -9.23 1.17 -3.92
CA SER A 62 -8.30 0.78 -2.87
C SER A 62 -8.61 1.38 -1.50
N GLU A 63 -8.38 0.57 -0.47
CA GLU A 63 -8.48 0.93 0.94
C GLU A 63 -7.12 0.67 1.58
N ARG A 64 -6.65 1.58 2.45
CA ARG A 64 -5.28 1.55 2.94
C ARG A 64 -5.20 1.66 4.45
N LEU A 65 -4.25 0.92 5.01
CA LEU A 65 -3.98 0.87 6.44
C LEU A 65 -2.47 1.08 6.68
N LEU A 66 -2.16 1.77 7.78
CA LEU A 66 -0.82 1.94 8.31
C LEU A 66 -0.77 1.40 9.74
N GLY A 67 0.06 0.39 9.97
CA GLY A 67 0.43 -0.08 11.31
C GLY A 67 1.79 0.49 11.71
N LEU A 68 1.86 1.08 12.91
CA LEU A 68 3.09 1.53 13.54
C LEU A 68 3.39 0.68 14.79
N PRO A 69 4.66 0.38 15.07
CA PRO A 69 5.04 -0.37 16.26
C PRO A 69 5.06 0.55 17.49
N GLY A 70 4.24 0.22 18.49
CA GLY A 70 4.14 0.99 19.74
C GLY A 70 3.96 2.49 19.50
N ASP A 71 4.72 3.30 20.23
CA ASP A 71 4.68 4.77 20.16
C ASP A 71 5.72 5.35 19.18
N SER A 72 6.17 4.55 18.21
CA SER A 72 7.18 4.99 17.24
C SER A 72 6.65 6.09 16.32
N GLN A 73 7.56 6.97 15.91
CA GLN A 73 7.24 8.11 15.06
C GLN A 73 7.68 7.88 13.61
N ILE A 74 6.88 8.41 12.69
CA ILE A 74 7.19 8.53 11.27
C ILE A 74 8.18 9.68 11.09
N GLY A 75 9.32 9.38 10.46
CA GLY A 75 10.27 10.40 10.01
C GLY A 75 9.71 11.18 8.83
N VAL A 76 9.36 12.45 9.02
CA VAL A 76 8.79 13.30 7.96
C VAL A 76 9.89 13.99 7.15
N ALA A 77 9.65 14.15 5.85
CA ALA A 77 10.54 14.85 4.94
C ALA A 77 10.13 16.34 4.80
N SER A 78 11.09 17.22 4.53
CA SER A 78 10.84 18.64 4.29
C SER A 78 10.16 18.91 2.94
N ASP A 79 10.49 18.13 1.91
CA ASP A 79 9.77 18.14 0.63
C ASP A 79 8.45 17.38 0.78
N ALA A 80 7.35 18.06 0.46
CA ALA A 80 5.99 17.51 0.57
C ALA A 80 5.75 16.26 -0.29
N ASN A 81 6.48 16.08 -1.39
CA ASN A 81 6.37 14.90 -2.27
C ASN A 81 7.40 13.82 -1.94
N ALA A 82 8.34 14.08 -1.04
CA ALA A 82 9.32 13.09 -0.64
C ALA A 82 8.68 12.04 0.29
N PRO A 83 9.01 10.75 0.11
CA PRO A 83 8.47 9.69 0.94
C PRO A 83 8.92 9.85 2.40
N TRP A 84 8.01 9.60 3.33
CA TRP A 84 8.31 9.50 4.75
C TRP A 84 9.12 8.25 5.08
N ALA A 85 9.92 8.34 6.14
CA ALA A 85 10.70 7.25 6.69
C ALA A 85 9.90 6.54 7.78
N LEU A 86 9.51 5.30 7.52
CA LEU A 86 8.80 4.47 8.51
C LEU A 86 9.78 3.70 9.41
N PRO A 87 9.50 3.61 10.72
CA PRO A 87 10.32 2.84 11.65
C PRO A 87 10.31 1.34 11.32
N ALA A 88 11.31 0.62 11.83
CA ALA A 88 11.34 -0.84 11.76
C ALA A 88 10.08 -1.40 12.43
N HIS A 89 9.49 -2.44 11.82
CA HIS A 89 8.23 -3.10 12.15
C HIS A 89 6.94 -2.35 11.74
N SER A 90 7.02 -1.23 11.02
CA SER A 90 5.83 -0.65 10.38
C SER A 90 5.28 -1.52 9.26
N VAL A 91 3.97 -1.47 9.09
CA VAL A 91 3.25 -2.20 8.03
C VAL A 91 2.38 -1.25 7.23
N ILE A 92 2.49 -1.28 5.91
CA ILE A 92 1.53 -0.63 5.01
C ILE A 92 0.71 -1.73 4.36
N ALA A 93 -0.61 -1.64 4.43
CA ALA A 93 -1.51 -2.53 3.71
C ALA A 93 -2.39 -1.74 2.73
N LYS A 94 -2.67 -2.35 1.59
CA LYS A 94 -3.61 -1.85 0.59
C LYS A 94 -4.49 -3.00 0.13
N THR A 95 -5.78 -2.91 0.39
CA THR A 95 -6.78 -3.83 -0.15
C THR A 95 -7.34 -3.26 -1.44
N LEU A 96 -7.37 -4.09 -2.49
CA LEU A 96 -7.91 -3.77 -3.80
C LEU A 96 -9.24 -4.49 -4.00
N SER A 97 -10.21 -3.76 -4.54
CA SER A 97 -11.57 -4.24 -4.73
C SER A 97 -12.08 -3.94 -6.14
N LEU A 98 -12.71 -4.91 -6.79
CA LEU A 98 -13.33 -4.78 -8.11
C LEU A 98 -14.84 -4.78 -7.99
N GLU A 99 -15.50 -3.94 -8.79
CA GLU A 99 -16.94 -4.06 -9.06
C GLU A 99 -17.17 -5.26 -9.97
N MET A 100 -18.02 -6.19 -9.54
CA MET A 100 -18.35 -7.41 -10.31
C MET A 100 -19.45 -7.17 -11.33
N GLU A 101 -20.14 -6.04 -11.22
CA GLU A 101 -21.00 -5.47 -12.25
C GLU A 101 -20.55 -4.03 -12.50
N GLU A 102 -20.25 -3.71 -13.76
CA GLU A 102 -19.69 -2.41 -14.17
C GLU A 102 -20.64 -1.26 -13.76
N GLY A 103 -20.10 -0.29 -13.01
CA GLY A 103 -20.85 0.89 -12.57
C GLY A 103 -21.79 0.65 -11.39
N LYS A 104 -21.68 -0.50 -10.71
CA LYS A 104 -22.48 -0.87 -9.54
C LYS A 104 -21.59 -1.09 -8.31
N PRO A 105 -21.36 -0.05 -7.49
CA PRO A 105 -20.47 -0.12 -6.32
C PRO A 105 -20.86 -1.19 -5.29
N GLU A 106 -22.13 -1.55 -5.18
CA GLU A 106 -22.63 -2.59 -4.29
C GLU A 106 -22.21 -4.01 -4.70
N SER A 107 -21.81 -4.20 -5.97
CA SER A 107 -21.27 -5.47 -6.47
C SER A 107 -19.80 -5.69 -6.12
N ARG A 108 -19.19 -4.72 -5.43
CA ARG A 108 -17.76 -4.70 -5.16
C ARG A 108 -17.34 -5.85 -4.28
N ARG A 109 -16.23 -6.49 -4.66
CA ARG A 109 -15.58 -7.54 -3.85
C ARG A 109 -14.10 -7.21 -3.69
N ARG A 110 -13.60 -7.42 -2.48
CA ARG A 110 -12.16 -7.43 -2.20
C ARG A 110 -11.53 -8.61 -2.93
N ILE A 111 -10.43 -8.36 -3.62
CA ILE A 111 -9.75 -9.37 -4.44
C ILE A 111 -8.31 -9.61 -4.00
N GLU A 112 -7.62 -8.57 -3.53
CA GLU A 112 -6.21 -8.63 -3.16
C GLU A 112 -5.92 -7.73 -1.96
N THR A 113 -5.07 -8.17 -1.03
CA THR A 113 -4.42 -7.29 -0.05
C THR A 113 -2.91 -7.34 -0.23
N GLN A 114 -2.32 -6.20 -0.54
CA GLN A 114 -0.87 -6.01 -0.67
C GLN A 114 -0.31 -5.46 0.64
N ILE A 115 0.72 -6.11 1.18
CA ILE A 115 1.39 -5.71 2.41
C ILE A 115 2.86 -5.41 2.13
N LEU A 116 3.32 -4.26 2.62
CA LEU A 116 4.74 -3.94 2.78
C LEU A 116 5.07 -3.89 4.26
N HIS A 117 5.94 -4.78 4.72
CA HIS A 117 6.45 -4.82 6.08
C HIS A 117 7.89 -4.30 6.12
N ARG A 118 8.12 -3.27 6.93
CA ARG A 118 9.45 -2.67 7.17
C ARG A 118 10.22 -3.50 8.21
N HIS A 119 10.78 -4.64 7.84
CA HIS A 119 11.70 -5.35 8.73
C HIS A 119 12.94 -4.50 9.05
N PRO A 120 13.67 -4.72 10.15
CA PRO A 120 14.89 -3.98 10.47
C PRO A 120 15.89 -3.93 9.30
N GLU A 121 16.06 -5.05 8.60
CA GLU A 121 17.01 -5.21 7.48
C GLU A 121 16.47 -4.67 6.15
N GLY A 122 15.20 -4.27 6.08
CA GLY A 122 14.60 -3.68 4.90
C GLY A 122 13.16 -4.11 4.66
N TRP A 123 12.63 -3.73 3.50
CA TRP A 123 11.24 -4.01 3.16
C TRP A 123 11.03 -5.47 2.72
N ARG A 124 9.86 -6.02 3.05
CA ARG A 124 9.34 -7.28 2.54
C ARG A 124 7.93 -7.06 2.02
N ALA A 125 7.63 -7.65 0.87
CA ALA A 125 6.34 -7.53 0.22
C ALA A 125 5.60 -8.87 0.25
N TYR A 126 4.31 -8.81 0.54
CA TYR A 126 3.41 -9.96 0.60
C TYR A 126 2.09 -9.62 -0.08
N THR A 127 1.52 -10.59 -0.76
CA THR A 127 0.23 -10.46 -1.43
C THR A 127 -0.69 -11.54 -0.88
N TYR A 128 -1.91 -11.16 -0.51
CA TYR A 128 -2.97 -12.06 -0.09
C TYR A 128 -4.10 -12.01 -1.10
N GLN A 129 -4.61 -13.18 -1.48
CA GLN A 129 -5.73 -13.34 -2.40
C GLN A 129 -7.00 -13.62 -1.59
N TRP A 130 -8.03 -12.79 -1.76
CA TRP A 130 -9.30 -12.96 -1.06
C TRP A 130 -10.06 -14.20 -1.55
N ASN A 131 -10.72 -14.88 -0.61
CA ASN A 131 -11.60 -16.01 -0.91
C ASN A 131 -12.91 -15.53 -1.57
N GLU A 132 -13.74 -16.47 -2.02
CA GLU A 132 -14.98 -16.11 -2.72
C GLU A 132 -16.03 -15.52 -1.79
N GLU A 133 -16.02 -15.96 -0.54
CA GLU A 133 -16.93 -15.51 0.51
C GLU A 133 -16.63 -14.08 0.98
N GLY A 134 -15.45 -13.54 0.66
CA GLY A 134 -15.00 -12.21 1.11
C GLY A 134 -14.70 -12.13 2.61
N SER A 135 -14.48 -13.28 3.26
CA SER A 135 -14.32 -13.40 4.72
C SER A 135 -12.86 -13.41 5.17
N ASP A 136 -11.93 -13.84 4.31
CA ASP A 136 -10.49 -13.85 4.58
C ASP A 136 -9.69 -13.86 3.26
N ALA A 137 -8.37 -13.76 3.36
CA ALA A 137 -7.46 -13.86 2.22
C ALA A 137 -6.25 -14.75 2.54
N GLU A 138 -5.79 -15.49 1.54
CA GLU A 138 -4.67 -16.43 1.67
C GLU A 138 -3.39 -15.88 1.05
N LEU A 139 -2.26 -16.10 1.72
CA LEU A 139 -0.94 -15.68 1.24
C LEU A 139 -0.64 -16.34 -0.11
N VAL A 140 -0.44 -15.50 -1.12
CA VAL A 140 -0.03 -15.91 -2.45
C VAL A 140 1.38 -16.50 -2.41
N ALA A 141 1.61 -17.53 -3.23
CA ALA A 141 2.92 -18.15 -3.39
C ALA A 141 3.98 -17.11 -3.77
N LYS A 142 5.25 -17.39 -3.41
CA LYS A 142 6.36 -16.44 -3.62
C LYS A 142 6.51 -15.97 -5.08
N ASP A 143 6.13 -16.81 -6.04
CA ASP A 143 6.25 -16.58 -7.49
C ASP A 143 5.04 -15.85 -8.08
N GLY A 144 4.06 -15.49 -7.25
CA GLY A 144 2.81 -14.86 -7.67
C GLY A 144 1.77 -15.88 -8.16
N THR A 145 0.61 -15.39 -8.56
CA THR A 145 -0.44 -16.19 -9.20
C THR A 145 -1.32 -15.32 -10.09
N ARG A 146 -2.28 -15.93 -10.79
CA ARG A 146 -3.26 -15.23 -11.62
C ARG A 146 -4.65 -15.76 -11.37
N ARG A 147 -5.64 -14.88 -11.47
CA ARG A 147 -7.06 -15.24 -11.47
C ARG A 147 -7.77 -14.51 -12.60
N VAL A 148 -8.81 -15.11 -13.13
CA VAL A 148 -9.75 -14.44 -14.05
C VAL A 148 -11.03 -14.18 -13.28
N PHE A 149 -11.46 -12.93 -13.26
CA PHE A 149 -12.77 -12.52 -12.74
C PHE A 149 -13.72 -12.29 -13.91
N THR A 150 -14.95 -12.75 -13.78
CA THR A 150 -16.01 -12.45 -14.74
C THR A 150 -16.78 -11.24 -14.23
N ILE A 151 -16.70 -10.15 -14.96
CA ILE A 151 -17.39 -8.90 -14.64
C ILE A 151 -18.60 -8.78 -15.55
N ARG A 152 -19.79 -8.54 -14.98
CA ARG A 152 -20.98 -8.21 -15.79
C ARG A 152 -20.81 -6.79 -16.32
N ASP A 153 -20.89 -6.66 -17.62
CA ASP A 153 -20.68 -5.41 -18.32
C ASP A 153 -21.68 -5.36 -19.48
N PRO A 154 -22.76 -4.56 -19.37
CA PRO A 154 -23.75 -4.43 -20.44
C PRO A 154 -23.18 -3.93 -21.78
N ALA A 155 -22.03 -3.26 -21.76
CA ALA A 155 -21.36 -2.79 -22.99
C ALA A 155 -20.50 -3.88 -23.65
N ALA A 156 -20.21 -4.98 -22.95
CA ALA A 156 -19.42 -6.08 -23.47
C ALA A 156 -20.28 -7.09 -24.27
N PRO A 157 -19.72 -7.75 -25.30
CA PRO A 157 -20.40 -8.84 -26.00
C PRO A 157 -20.87 -9.93 -25.03
N GLY A 158 -22.16 -10.26 -25.06
CA GLY A 158 -22.75 -11.24 -24.13
C GLY A 158 -22.98 -10.71 -22.71
N GLY A 159 -22.85 -9.41 -22.48
CA GLY A 159 -23.12 -8.75 -21.20
C GLY A 159 -22.08 -9.03 -20.10
N GLN A 160 -20.92 -9.58 -20.47
CA GLN A 160 -19.86 -9.94 -19.53
C GLN A 160 -18.47 -9.76 -20.17
N ARG A 161 -17.48 -9.42 -19.36
CA ARG A 161 -16.06 -9.37 -19.73
C ARG A 161 -15.20 -10.16 -18.75
N SER A 162 -14.13 -10.77 -19.27
CA SER A 162 -13.12 -11.42 -18.44
C SER A 162 -12.04 -10.42 -18.04
N GLN A 163 -11.87 -10.19 -16.74
CA GLN A 163 -10.78 -9.41 -16.16
C GLN A 163 -9.71 -10.37 -15.64
N ARG A 164 -8.57 -10.45 -16.33
CA ARG A 164 -7.39 -11.14 -15.79
C ARG A 164 -6.76 -10.25 -14.72
N TRP A 165 -6.44 -10.85 -13.57
CA TRP A 165 -5.76 -10.19 -12.46
C TRP A 165 -4.45 -10.91 -12.14
N GLU A 166 -3.36 -10.16 -12.03
CA GLU A 166 -2.06 -10.68 -11.64
C GLU A 166 -1.78 -10.35 -10.17
N PHE A 167 -1.61 -11.39 -9.36
CA PHE A 167 -1.08 -11.28 -8.02
C PHE A 167 0.44 -11.35 -8.11
N LEU A 168 1.09 -10.20 -7.90
CA LEU A 168 2.52 -10.07 -8.12
C LEU A 168 3.33 -11.00 -7.20
N SER A 169 4.44 -11.52 -7.74
CA SER A 169 5.44 -12.24 -6.97
C SER A 169 6.11 -11.32 -5.95
N ARG A 170 6.70 -11.91 -4.90
CA ARG A 170 7.44 -11.14 -3.88
C ARG A 170 8.56 -10.30 -4.49
N ALA A 171 9.21 -10.81 -5.54
CA ALA A 171 10.24 -10.09 -6.27
C ALA A 171 9.66 -8.96 -7.13
N ASN A 172 8.54 -9.21 -7.83
CA ASN A 172 7.92 -8.23 -8.73
C ASN A 172 7.36 -7.02 -7.98
N CYS A 173 6.98 -7.14 -6.70
CA CYS A 173 6.61 -5.99 -5.88
C CYS A 173 7.72 -4.93 -5.85
N PHE A 174 8.99 -5.35 -5.84
CA PHE A 174 10.14 -4.45 -5.80
C PHE A 174 10.49 -3.83 -7.16
N SER A 175 9.80 -4.18 -8.25
CA SER A 175 9.87 -3.37 -9.48
C SER A 175 9.41 -1.94 -9.22
N CYS A 176 8.31 -1.78 -8.48
CA CYS A 176 7.74 -0.49 -8.09
C CYS A 176 8.26 0.00 -6.74
N HIS A 177 8.42 -0.90 -5.76
CA HIS A 177 8.78 -0.57 -4.37
C HIS A 177 10.30 -0.51 -4.14
N ASN A 178 11.06 -0.04 -5.13
CA ASN A 178 12.52 0.02 -5.09
C ASN A 178 13.05 1.27 -4.35
N GLY A 179 14.32 1.21 -3.94
CA GLY A 179 14.97 2.31 -3.21
C GLY A 179 15.21 3.59 -4.02
N ARG A 180 15.14 3.54 -5.36
CA ARG A 180 15.33 4.73 -6.21
C ARG A 180 14.03 5.52 -6.37
N GLY A 181 12.93 4.80 -6.61
CA GLY A 181 11.57 5.33 -6.63
C GLY A 181 11.17 5.84 -5.24
N GLY A 182 11.49 5.08 -4.20
CA GLY A 182 11.03 5.24 -2.83
C GLY A 182 10.01 4.15 -2.50
N THR A 183 10.26 3.36 -1.45
CA THR A 183 9.46 2.15 -1.18
C THR A 183 8.04 2.46 -0.68
N ALA A 184 7.85 3.48 0.15
CA ALA A 184 6.56 3.87 0.71
C ALA A 184 6.00 5.17 0.09
N ARG A 185 6.01 5.30 -1.24
CA ARG A 185 5.90 6.64 -1.88
C ARG A 185 4.57 7.36 -1.74
N ALA A 186 3.49 6.63 -1.48
CA ALA A 186 2.19 7.23 -1.19
C ALA A 186 2.11 7.83 0.24
N LEU A 187 3.13 7.61 1.07
CA LEU A 187 3.27 8.19 2.41
C LEU A 187 4.13 9.44 2.28
N ASN A 188 3.49 10.56 1.95
CA ASN A 188 4.11 11.87 1.89
C ASN A 188 3.05 12.94 2.20
N ALA A 189 3.49 14.16 2.53
CA ALA A 189 2.58 15.22 2.96
C ALA A 189 1.59 15.62 1.85
N ALA A 190 2.03 15.72 0.60
CA ALA A 190 1.17 16.11 -0.51
C ALA A 190 0.03 15.10 -0.78
N GLN A 191 0.31 13.79 -0.67
CA GLN A 191 -0.71 12.75 -0.82
C GLN A 191 -1.68 12.69 0.35
N TRP A 192 -1.20 12.93 1.56
CA TRP A 192 -2.00 12.79 2.78
C TRP A 192 -2.71 14.09 3.18
N ASN A 193 -2.34 15.24 2.60
CA ASN A 193 -3.01 16.50 2.88
C ASN A 193 -4.42 16.53 2.29
N ARG A 194 -5.36 15.91 3.00
CA ARG A 194 -6.79 15.86 2.71
C ARG A 194 -7.54 15.48 3.96
N THR A 195 -8.84 15.77 3.96
CA THR A 195 -9.75 15.27 4.98
C THR A 195 -9.97 13.77 4.78
N HIS A 196 -9.84 13.01 5.87
CA HIS A 196 -10.19 11.61 5.96
C HIS A 196 -11.31 11.43 7.00
N ARG A 197 -12.18 10.45 6.78
CA ARG A 197 -13.25 10.07 7.72
C ARG A 197 -12.77 8.86 8.51
N TYR A 198 -12.59 9.06 9.80
CA TYR A 198 -12.23 8.03 10.77
C TYR A 198 -13.51 7.41 11.38
N PRO A 199 -13.40 6.24 12.04
CA PRO A 199 -14.51 5.68 12.81
C PRO A 199 -15.11 6.68 13.80
N GLY A 200 -16.43 6.60 14.04
CA GLY A 200 -17.14 7.49 14.97
C GLY A 200 -17.45 8.88 14.42
N ASP A 201 -17.67 9.01 13.10
CA ASP A 201 -18.04 10.25 12.39
C ASP A 201 -17.01 11.40 12.46
N LEU A 202 -15.79 11.10 12.91
CA LEU A 202 -14.70 12.06 12.94
C LEU A 202 -14.17 12.30 11.51
N ALA A 203 -14.27 13.54 11.01
CA ALA A 203 -13.67 13.96 9.75
C ALA A 203 -12.62 15.04 10.01
N ASP A 204 -11.36 14.77 9.67
CA ASP A 204 -10.25 15.69 9.95
C ASP A 204 -9.12 15.54 8.92
N ASN A 205 -8.25 16.53 8.83
CA ASN A 205 -7.07 16.49 7.99
C ASN A 205 -6.04 15.48 8.54
N GLN A 206 -5.59 14.54 7.70
CA GLN A 206 -4.71 13.46 8.14
C GLN A 206 -3.37 13.95 8.69
N LEU A 207 -2.80 15.02 8.12
CA LEU A 207 -1.53 15.59 8.62
C LEU A 207 -1.68 16.16 10.04
N GLY A 208 -2.80 16.85 10.27
CA GLY A 208 -3.16 17.39 11.58
C GLY A 208 -3.39 16.28 12.61
N VAL A 209 -4.08 15.21 12.21
CA VAL A 209 -4.29 14.03 13.08
C VAL A 209 -2.98 13.38 13.47
N LEU A 210 -2.09 13.09 12.51
CA LEU A 210 -0.78 12.49 12.81
C LEU A 210 0.04 13.37 13.77
N THR A 211 0.01 14.69 13.59
CA THR A 211 0.69 15.65 14.46
C THR A 211 0.12 15.64 15.88
N ARG A 212 -1.21 15.72 16.03
CA ARG A 212 -1.87 15.74 17.36
C ARG A 212 -1.70 14.44 18.12
N LEU A 213 -1.63 13.30 17.42
CA LEU A 213 -1.38 11.99 18.02
C LEU A 213 0.11 11.74 18.31
N GLY A 214 1.00 12.67 17.95
CA GLY A 214 2.45 12.52 18.19
C GLY A 214 3.12 11.46 17.34
N LEU A 215 2.51 11.06 16.21
CA LEU A 215 2.96 9.95 15.36
C LEU A 215 4.03 10.36 14.34
N VAL A 216 4.46 11.62 14.34
CA VAL A 216 5.44 12.16 13.38
C VAL A 216 6.58 12.83 14.13
N SER A 217 7.80 12.72 13.59
CA SER A 217 9.02 13.25 14.20
C SER A 217 9.08 14.78 14.24
N ALA A 218 8.26 15.45 13.43
CA ALA A 218 8.07 16.89 13.43
C ALA A 218 6.62 17.21 13.01
N PRO A 219 6.03 18.33 13.49
CA PRO A 219 4.69 18.74 13.09
C PRO A 219 4.55 18.90 11.57
N LEU A 220 3.44 18.40 11.03
CA LEU A 220 3.08 18.59 9.63
C LEU A 220 2.01 19.68 9.52
N ASP A 221 2.29 20.71 8.73
CA ASP A 221 1.38 21.83 8.50
C ASP A 221 0.40 21.52 7.35
N PRO A 222 -0.93 21.51 7.60
CA PRO A 222 -1.93 21.40 6.54
C PRO A 222 -1.91 22.56 5.52
N GLY A 223 -1.18 23.65 5.78
CA GLY A 223 -0.94 24.74 4.83
C GLY A 223 -0.05 24.37 3.63
N ILE A 224 0.64 23.21 3.67
CA ILE A 224 1.39 22.68 2.53
C ILE A 224 0.44 22.38 1.36
N PRO A 225 0.74 22.73 0.09
CA PRO A 225 -0.14 22.39 -1.02
C PRO A 225 -0.39 20.87 -1.16
N PRO A 226 -1.65 20.42 -1.24
CA PRO A 226 -1.96 19.01 -1.51
C PRO A 226 -1.61 18.64 -2.96
N ALA A 227 -1.40 17.35 -3.20
CA ALA A 227 -1.37 16.83 -4.57
C ALA A 227 -2.73 17.07 -5.23
N ILE A 228 -2.72 17.60 -6.45
CA ILE A 228 -3.94 17.96 -7.19
C ILE A 228 -4.63 16.68 -7.67
N ASP A 229 -5.92 16.55 -7.36
CA ASP A 229 -6.74 15.46 -7.89
C ASP A 229 -6.77 15.56 -9.43
N PRO A 230 -6.30 14.55 -10.17
CA PRO A 230 -6.31 14.57 -11.63
C PRO A 230 -7.72 14.60 -12.25
N HIS A 231 -8.77 14.39 -11.45
CA HIS A 231 -10.17 14.47 -11.86
C HIS A 231 -10.85 15.80 -11.51
N ASP A 232 -10.22 16.68 -10.73
CA ASP A 232 -10.76 18.00 -10.37
C ASP A 232 -10.75 18.98 -11.55
N ARG A 233 -11.90 19.13 -12.21
CA ARG A 233 -12.04 20.00 -13.39
C ARG A 233 -11.85 21.49 -13.12
N THR A 234 -11.78 21.92 -11.86
CA THR A 234 -11.47 23.32 -11.52
C THR A 234 -9.97 23.63 -11.63
N ALA A 235 -9.11 22.61 -11.51
CA ALA A 235 -7.67 22.74 -11.72
C ALA A 235 -7.29 22.73 -13.21
N SER A 236 -6.19 23.41 -13.54
CA SER A 236 -5.69 23.46 -14.92
C SER A 236 -5.37 22.06 -15.46
N LEU A 237 -5.56 21.85 -16.77
CA LEU A 237 -5.23 20.58 -17.42
C LEU A 237 -3.75 20.22 -17.21
N GLU A 238 -2.85 21.20 -17.29
CA GLU A 238 -1.41 20.97 -17.07
C GLU A 238 -1.15 20.41 -15.66
N SER A 239 -1.71 21.03 -14.63
CA SER A 239 -1.49 20.61 -13.25
C SER A 239 -2.05 19.20 -12.97
N ARG A 240 -3.24 18.90 -13.52
CA ARG A 240 -3.83 17.56 -13.44
C ARG A 240 -2.98 16.50 -14.14
N ALA A 241 -2.53 16.78 -15.36
CA ALA A 241 -1.70 15.87 -16.14
C ALA A 241 -0.35 15.60 -15.45
N ARG A 242 0.32 16.65 -14.97
CA ARG A 242 1.59 16.51 -14.23
C ARG A 242 1.42 15.66 -12.98
N THR A 243 0.34 15.87 -12.24
CA THR A 243 0.09 15.14 -10.99
C THR A 243 -0.22 13.67 -11.28
N TYR A 244 -1.05 13.38 -12.28
CA TYR A 244 -1.32 12.02 -12.72
C TYR A 244 -0.01 11.29 -13.10
N LEU A 245 0.81 11.89 -13.96
CA LEU A 245 2.08 11.31 -14.40
C LEU A 245 3.07 11.14 -13.24
N HIS A 246 3.10 12.08 -12.29
CA HIS A 246 3.95 11.99 -11.11
C HIS A 246 3.60 10.74 -10.27
N TYR A 247 2.32 10.53 -9.99
CA TYR A 247 1.86 9.47 -9.09
C TYR A 247 1.50 8.15 -9.76
N ASN A 248 1.53 8.06 -11.10
CA ASN A 248 1.27 6.81 -11.82
C ASN A 248 2.45 6.34 -12.68
N CYS A 249 3.34 7.23 -13.14
CA CYS A 249 4.34 6.89 -14.16
C CYS A 249 5.79 7.17 -13.70
N SER A 250 6.03 8.27 -12.98
CA SER A 250 7.39 8.78 -12.74
C SER A 250 8.32 7.84 -11.97
N PHE A 251 7.75 6.87 -11.24
CA PHE A 251 8.53 5.93 -10.43
C PHE A 251 9.36 4.97 -11.29
N CYS A 252 8.75 4.50 -12.39
CA CYS A 252 9.40 3.61 -13.35
C CYS A 252 10.08 4.44 -14.45
N HIS A 253 9.47 5.54 -14.87
CA HIS A 253 9.98 6.46 -15.89
C HIS A 253 10.88 7.54 -15.28
N ARG A 254 12.02 7.10 -14.73
CA ARG A 254 13.10 7.98 -14.25
C ARG A 254 14.46 7.32 -14.49
N PRO A 255 15.56 8.08 -14.46
CA PRO A 255 16.89 7.50 -14.55
C PRO A 255 17.08 6.38 -13.53
N ASN A 256 17.44 5.18 -14.01
CA ASN A 256 17.59 3.97 -13.22
C ASN A 256 16.31 3.46 -12.52
N GLY A 257 15.11 3.87 -12.96
CA GLY A 257 13.82 3.50 -12.36
C GLY A 257 13.37 2.05 -12.57
N GLY A 258 14.16 1.24 -13.29
CA GLY A 258 13.85 -0.17 -13.52
C GLY A 258 12.77 -0.40 -14.56
N GLY A 259 12.59 0.53 -15.52
CA GLY A 259 11.74 0.34 -16.71
C GLY A 259 12.28 -0.76 -17.62
N LEU A 260 12.26 -2.00 -17.15
CA LEU A 260 12.29 -3.20 -17.98
C LEU A 260 10.82 -3.54 -18.24
N VAL A 261 10.35 -3.14 -19.42
CA VAL A 261 9.16 -3.75 -20.01
C VAL A 261 9.56 -5.21 -20.33
N PRO A 262 8.82 -6.24 -19.87
CA PRO A 262 8.96 -7.58 -20.40
C PRO A 262 8.63 -7.64 -21.90
#